data_AF-B8GQJ7-F1
#
_entry.id   AF-B8GQJ7-F1
#
_cell.length_a   1.000
_cell.length_b   1.000
_cell.length_c   1.000
_cell.angle_alpha   90.00
_cell.angle_beta   90.00
_cell.angle_gamma   90.00
#
_symmetry.space_group_name_H-M   'P 1'
#
loop_
_entity.id
_entity.type
_entity.pdbx_description
1 polymer ?
#
loop_
_entity_poly.entity_id
_entity_poly.type
_entity_poly.pdbx_seq_one_letter_code
_entity_poly.pdbx_strand_id
1 'polypeptide(L)' 'MRTLKEYPVNELKLIYQALHASLPNEPELMDSLLLEDLQRFLQERASQDGVDVSTHSQWAGWLNDR' A
#
# COMPACT_ATOMS: atom_id res chain seq x y z
N MET A 1 -12.14 -15.57 7.57
CA MET A 1 -11.68 -14.18 7.39
C MET A 1 -11.30 -14.00 5.94
N ARG A 2 -11.55 -12.83 5.35
CA ARG A 2 -11.08 -12.51 4.00
C ARG A 2 -9.58 -12.18 4.04
N THR A 3 -8.86 -12.58 3.01
CA THR A 3 -7.47 -12.20 2.74
C THR A 3 -7.41 -10.86 2.01
N LEU A 4 -6.25 -10.19 2.01
CA LEU A 4 -6.07 -8.91 1.30
C LEU A 4 -6.47 -9.00 -0.19
N LYS A 5 -6.27 -10.18 -0.82
CA LYS A 5 -6.58 -10.45 -2.23
C LYS A 5 -8.07 -10.36 -2.57
N GLU A 6 -8.94 -10.46 -1.56
CA GLU A 6 -10.41 -10.47 -1.73
C GLU A 6 -11.02 -9.07 -1.64
N TYR A 7 -10.23 -8.05 -1.29
CA TYR A 7 -10.68 -6.66 -1.23
C TYR A 7 -10.36 -5.91 -2.54
N PRO A 8 -11.16 -4.91 -2.92
CA PRO A 8 -10.85 -4.04 -4.05
C PRO A 8 -9.50 -3.35 -3.86
N VAL A 9 -8.65 -3.39 -4.88
CA VAL A 9 -7.31 -2.78 -4.81
C VAL A 9 -7.37 -1.29 -4.46
N ASN A 10 -8.38 -0.57 -4.95
CA ASN A 10 -8.55 0.86 -4.69
C ASN A 10 -8.85 1.16 -3.21
N GLU A 11 -9.58 0.28 -2.53
CA GLU A 11 -9.83 0.39 -1.10
C GLU A 11 -8.54 0.16 -0.31
N LEU A 12 -7.76 -0.85 -0.71
CA LEU A 12 -6.47 -1.15 -0.10
C LEU A 12 -5.45 -0.02 -0.28
N LYS A 13 -5.39 0.59 -1.48
CA LYS A 13 -4.58 1.79 -1.75
C LYS A 13 -4.95 2.93 -0.80
N LEU A 14 -6.25 3.19 -0.62
CA LEU A 14 -6.75 4.24 0.27
C LEU A 14 -6.36 3.98 1.73
N ILE A 15 -6.56 2.75 2.21
CA ILE A 15 -6.21 2.37 3.59
C ILE A 15 -4.70 2.50 3.81
N TYR A 16 -3.88 2.00 2.88
CA TYR A 16 -2.43 2.14 2.95
C TYR A 16 -2.00 3.60 3.05
N GLN A 17 -2.54 4.47 2.20
CA GLN A 17 -2.24 5.92 2.23
C GLN A 17 -2.62 6.55 3.57
N ALA A 18 -3.80 6.22 4.12
CA ALA A 18 -4.25 6.75 5.41
C ALA A 18 -3.35 6.31 6.58
N LEU A 19 -2.95 5.04 6.60
CA LEU A 19 -2.03 4.50 7.61
C LEU A 19 -0.63 5.11 7.46
N HIS A 20 -0.11 5.15 6.24
CA HIS A 20 1.21 5.70 5.97
C HIS A 20 1.29 7.21 6.28
N ALA A 21 0.21 7.97 6.06
CA ALA A 21 0.13 9.38 6.44
C ALA A 21 0.09 9.60 7.97
N SER A 22 -0.32 8.59 8.73
CA SER A 22 -0.39 8.64 10.19
C SER A 22 0.94 8.33 10.88
N LEU A 23 1.93 7.76 10.17
CA LEU A 23 3.24 7.39 10.71
C LEU A 23 3.94 8.50 11.54
N PRO A 24 3.90 9.79 11.16
CA PRO A 24 4.55 10.83 11.97
C PRO A 24 3.93 11.00 13.37
N ASN A 25 2.66 10.66 13.52
CA ASN A 25 1.92 10.76 14.79
C ASN A 25 1.85 9.43 15.53
N GLU A 26 1.92 8.32 14.80
CA GLU A 26 1.78 6.95 15.30
C GLU A 26 2.96 6.09 14.83
N PRO A 27 4.17 6.28 15.38
CA PRO A 27 5.38 5.60 14.91
C PRO A 27 5.32 4.07 15.08
N GLU A 28 4.49 3.56 16.01
CA GLU A 28 4.24 2.14 16.23
C GLU A 28 3.67 1.42 14.98
N LEU A 29 3.05 2.17 14.06
CA LEU A 29 2.59 1.64 12.79
C LEU A 29 3.75 1.16 11.90
N MET A 30 4.98 1.64 12.09
CA MET A 30 6.16 1.15 11.35
C MET A 30 6.43 -0.34 11.64
N ASP A 31 6.10 -0.82 12.83
CA ASP A 31 6.28 -2.20 13.25
C ASP A 31 5.01 -3.06 13.03
N SER A 32 3.98 -2.48 12.39
CA SER A 32 2.72 -3.17 12.13
C SER A 32 2.86 -4.19 11.01
N LEU A 33 2.76 -5.47 11.37
CA LEU A 33 2.75 -6.59 10.42
C LEU A 33 1.66 -6.43 9.35
N LEU A 34 0.49 -5.87 9.71
CA LEU A 34 -0.60 -5.63 8.76
C LEU A 34 -0.23 -4.56 7.75
N LEU A 35 0.41 -3.47 8.18
CA LEU A 35 0.87 -2.42 7.27
C LEU A 35 1.96 -2.93 6.33
N GLU A 36 2.86 -3.76 6.86
CA GLU A 36 3.91 -4.41 6.06
C GLU A 36 3.31 -5.35 5.01
N ASP A 37 2.41 -6.24 5.39
CA ASP A 37 1.72 -7.16 4.48
C ASP A 37 0.91 -6.41 3.41
N LEU A 38 0.24 -5.31 3.80
CA LEU A 38 -0.49 -4.44 2.88
C LEU A 38 0.45 -3.77 1.88
N GLN A 39 1.58 -3.23 2.33
CA GLN A 39 2.59 -2.64 1.46
C GLN A 39 3.13 -3.67 0.47
N ARG A 40 3.54 -4.85 0.94
CA ARG A 40 4.06 -5.93 0.09
C ARG A 40 3.04 -6.34 -0.96
N PHE A 41 1.77 -6.53 -0.56
CA PHE A 41 0.69 -6.87 -1.48
C PHE A 41 0.46 -5.82 -2.56
N LEU A 42 0.44 -4.54 -2.19
CA LEU A 42 0.24 -3.46 -3.16
C LEU A 42 1.45 -3.27 -4.09
N GLN A 43 2.67 -3.47 -3.59
CA GLN A 43 3.89 -3.42 -4.41
C GLN A 43 3.95 -4.57 -5.42
N GLU A 44 3.55 -5.79 -5.02
CA GLU A 44 3.40 -6.92 -5.94
C GLU A 44 2.37 -6.60 -7.04
N ARG A 45 1.25 -5.97 -6.68
CA ARG A 45 0.22 -5.61 -7.65
C ARG A 45 0.67 -4.52 -8.61
N ALA A 46 1.31 -3.46 -8.11
CA ALA A 46 1.88 -2.41 -8.94
C ALA A 46 2.94 -2.96 -9.90
N SER A 47 3.78 -3.90 -9.44
CA SER A 47 4.76 -4.57 -10.29
C SER A 47 4.11 -5.39 -11.40
N GLN A 48 2.99 -6.05 -11.13
CA GLN A 48 2.18 -6.75 -12.16
C GLN A 48 1.59 -5.78 -13.19
N ASP A 49 1.28 -4.54 -12.77
CA ASP A 49 0.81 -3.47 -13.65
C ASP A 49 1.97 -2.75 -14.38
N GLY A 50 3.21 -3.23 -14.25
CA GLY A 50 4.39 -2.69 -14.93
C GLY A 50 5.01 -1.46 -14.27
N VAL A 51 4.61 -1.14 -13.03
CA VAL A 51 5.12 -0.01 -12.26
C VAL A 51 6.39 -0.40 -11.53
N ASP A 52 7.45 0.40 -11.68
CA ASP A 52 8.65 0.24 -10.86
C ASP A 52 8.42 0.82 -9.47
N VAL A 53 8.16 -0.07 -8.50
CA VAL A 53 7.91 0.28 -7.10
C VAL A 53 9.14 0.83 -6.37
N SER A 54 10.35 0.64 -6.90
CA SER A 54 11.57 1.25 -6.35
C SER A 54 11.65 2.74 -6.69
N THR A 55 10.95 3.17 -7.74
CA THR A 55 10.83 4.57 -8.13
C THR A 55 9.66 5.22 -7.38
N HIS A 56 9.97 6.08 -6.39
CA HIS A 56 8.96 6.72 -5.54
C HIS A 56 7.86 7.46 -6.31
N SER A 57 8.20 8.13 -7.42
CA SER A 57 7.22 8.85 -8.25
C SER A 57 6.25 7.93 -8.99
N GLN A 58 6.74 6.80 -9.50
CA GLN A 58 5.90 5.80 -10.17
C GLN A 58 4.99 5.11 -9.16
N TRP A 59 5.52 4.75 -7.99
CA TRP A 59 4.76 4.19 -6.89
C TRP A 59 3.65 5.15 -6.41
N ALA A 60 3.99 6.40 -6.13
CA ALA A 60 3.02 7.42 -5.71
C ALA A 60 1.97 7.68 -6.80
N GLY A 61 2.37 7.68 -8.07
CA GLY A 61 1.47 7.80 -9.21
C GLY A 61 0.45 6.66 -9.25
N TRP A 62 0.92 5.41 -9.17
CA TRP A 62 0.05 4.23 -9.17
C TRP A 62 -0.88 4.17 -7.96
N LEU A 63 -0.42 4.58 -6.77
CA LEU A 63 -1.27 4.66 -5.59
C LEU A 63 -2.41 5.69 -5.73
N ASN A 64 -2.17 6.77 -6.47
CA ASN A 64 -3.15 7.84 -6.71
C ASN A 64 -4.08 7.57 -7.88
N ASP A 65 -3.72 6.64 -8.77
CA ASP A 65 -4.58 6.17 -9.86
C ASP A 65 -5.65 5.22 -9.32
N ARG A 66 -6.92 5.61 -9.46
CA ARG A 66 -8.09 4.95 -8.86
C ARG A 66 -9.15 4.65 -9.91
#